data_AF-A0A7S2T1S0-F1
#
_entry.id   AF-A0A7S2T1S0-F1
#
_cell.length_a   1.000
_cell.length_b   1.000
_cell.length_c   1.000
_cell.angle_alpha   90.00
_cell.angle_beta   90.00
_cell.angle_gamma   90.00
#
_symmetry.space_group_name_H-M   'P 1'
#
loop_
_entity.id
_entity.type
_entity.pdbx_description
1 polymer ?
#
loop_
_entity_poly.entity_id
_entity_poly.type
_entity_poly.pdbx_seq_one_letter_code
_entity_poly.pdbx_strand_id
1 'polypeptide(L)'
;GLGGNANCLMIATLKTDSRNDWQQNIATMRYVSLARRVRNFPCCNDDATRALFKRLRSRLIHLKDQRESLSDHLKDVPAFGDVEAGANYAAKLHQMERLLLEEKERSADVLEECHALQSRLNDSAERDK
;
A
#
# COMPACT_ATOMS: atom_id res chain seq x y z
N GLY A 1 29.90 -5.25 8.16
CA GLY A 1 30.26 -4.59 6.88
C GLY A 1 31.41 -3.64 7.14
N LEU A 2 32.35 -3.53 6.21
CA LEU A 2 33.44 -2.57 6.27
C LEU A 2 32.97 -1.23 5.68
N GLY A 3 33.22 -0.12 6.38
CA GLY A 3 32.94 1.24 5.90
C GLY A 3 31.49 1.72 6.02
N GLY A 4 30.64 1.05 6.81
CA GLY A 4 29.20 1.37 6.91
C GLY A 4 28.70 1.56 8.35
N ASN A 5 27.37 1.50 8.51
CA ASN A 5 26.70 1.49 9.82
C ASN A 5 26.82 0.09 10.46
N ALA A 6 27.98 -0.20 11.03
CA ALA A 6 28.22 -1.44 11.77
C ALA A 6 29.37 -1.29 12.76
N ASN A 7 29.22 -1.90 13.94
CA ASN A 7 30.35 -2.20 14.82
C ASN A 7 31.04 -3.47 14.30
N CYS A 8 32.27 -3.33 13.81
CA CYS A 8 33.01 -4.44 13.20
C CYS A 8 34.18 -4.86 14.09
N LEU A 9 34.23 -6.16 14.40
CA LEU A 9 35.36 -6.82 15.03
C LEU A 9 35.96 -7.81 14.02
N MET A 10 37.27 -7.72 13.79
CA MET A 10 38.01 -8.70 12.99
C MET A 10 38.88 -9.54 13.92
N ILE A 11 38.70 -10.86 13.86
CA ILE A 11 39.54 -11.83 14.56
C ILE A 11 40.32 -12.59 13.50
N ALA A 12 41.64 -12.57 13.61
CA ALA A 12 42.51 -13.38 12.78
C ALA A 12 43.13 -14.50 13.59
N THR A 13 43.06 -15.72 13.06
CA THR A 13 43.70 -16.90 13.61
C THR A 13 45.00 -17.16 12.87
N LEU A 14 46.06 -17.48 13.62
CA LEU A 14 47.39 -17.78 13.09
C LEU A 14 47.76 -19.21 13.44
N LYS A 15 48.46 -19.90 12.54
CA LYS A 15 48.95 -21.27 12.79
C LYS A 15 50.34 -21.21 13.43
N THR A 16 50.56 -21.90 14.53
CA THR A 16 51.84 -21.89 15.26
C THR A 16 52.77 -23.06 14.93
N ASP A 17 52.32 -24.02 14.12
CA ASP A 17 52.89 -25.38 14.11
C ASP A 17 53.96 -25.64 13.02
N SER A 18 54.21 -24.70 12.09
CA SER A 18 55.18 -24.92 11.01
C SER A 18 55.85 -23.65 10.50
N ARG A 19 57.16 -23.74 10.22
CA ARG A 19 57.98 -22.69 9.57
C ARG A 19 57.49 -22.37 8.15
N ASN A 20 56.80 -23.32 7.51
CA ASN A 20 56.27 -23.17 6.16
C ASN A 20 55.01 -22.27 6.10
N ASP A 21 54.26 -22.19 7.19
CA ASP A 21 53.02 -21.41 7.28
C ASP A 21 53.27 -19.92 7.62
N TRP A 22 54.54 -19.56 7.87
CA TRP A 22 54.95 -18.21 8.23
C TRP A 22 54.54 -17.16 7.19
N GLN A 23 54.64 -17.47 5.90
CA GLN A 23 54.27 -16.54 4.83
C GLN A 23 52.77 -16.25 4.83
N GLN A 24 51.93 -17.27 5.08
CA GLN A 24 50.48 -17.11 5.18
C GLN A 24 50.10 -16.34 6.44
N ASN A 25 50.75 -16.60 7.57
CA ASN A 25 50.53 -15.86 8.81
C ASN A 25 50.87 -14.37 8.66
N ILE A 26 51.99 -14.03 8.00
CA ILE A 26 52.32 -12.63 7.69
C ILE A 26 51.26 -12.00 6.79
N ALA A 27 50.81 -12.71 5.76
CA ALA A 27 49.77 -12.20 4.87
C ALA A 27 48.48 -11.89 5.65
N THR A 28 48.04 -12.80 6.53
CA THR A 28 46.90 -12.58 7.42
C THR A 28 47.10 -11.38 8.35
N MET A 29 48.28 -11.24 8.98
CA MET A 29 48.60 -10.08 9.81
C MET A 29 48.58 -8.76 9.03
N ARG A 30 49.05 -8.76 7.79
CA ARG A 30 48.99 -7.59 6.89
C ARG A 30 47.54 -7.21 6.61
N TYR A 31 46.68 -8.17 6.33
CA TYR A 31 45.24 -7.91 6.13
C TYR A 31 44.56 -7.36 7.38
N VAL A 32 44.87 -7.88 8.57
CA VAL A 32 44.36 -7.34 9.84
C VAL A 32 44.81 -5.90 10.05
N SER A 33 46.08 -5.62 9.75
CA SER A 33 46.64 -4.26 9.87
C SER A 33 45.94 -3.27 8.94
N LEU A 34 45.59 -3.70 7.73
CA LEU A 34 44.80 -2.90 6.78
C LEU A 34 43.35 -2.74 7.23
N ALA A 35 42.71 -3.81 7.69
CA ALA A 35 41.33 -3.78 8.16
C ALA A 35 41.16 -2.86 9.38
N ARG A 36 42.16 -2.78 10.27
CA ARG A 36 42.18 -1.85 11.41
C ARG A 36 42.11 -0.39 10.98
N ARG A 37 42.56 -0.04 9.76
CA ARG A 37 42.51 1.33 9.23
C ARG A 37 41.14 1.70 8.68
N VAL A 38 40.24 0.73 8.48
CA VAL A 38 38.90 0.99 7.98
C VAL A 38 38.07 1.64 9.09
N ARG A 39 37.52 2.83 8.82
CA ARG A 39 36.61 3.52 9.73
C ARG A 39 35.17 3.12 9.44
N ASN A 40 34.46 2.71 10.48
CA ASN A 40 33.00 2.51 10.42
C ASN A 40 32.31 3.69 11.09
N PHE A 41 31.06 3.93 10.70
CA PHE A 41 30.22 4.99 11.24
C PHE A 41 28.94 4.38 11.82
N PRO A 42 29.05 3.73 13.00
CA PRO A 42 27.89 3.14 13.64
C PRO A 42 26.92 4.24 14.08
N CYS A 43 25.68 4.15 13.63
CA CYS A 43 24.58 5.03 14.00
C CYS A 43 23.54 4.20 14.74
N CYS A 44 23.03 4.73 15.86
CA CYS A 44 21.90 4.12 16.56
C CYS A 44 20.71 4.03 15.61
N ASN A 45 20.27 2.80 15.31
CA ASN A 45 19.10 2.58 14.48
C ASN A 45 17.87 2.71 15.38
N ASP A 46 17.42 3.94 15.59
CA ASP A 46 16.23 4.23 16.38
C ASP A 46 14.97 3.90 15.58
N ASP A 47 14.49 2.68 15.79
CA ASP A 47 13.32 2.15 15.11
C ASP A 47 12.02 2.89 15.52
N ALA A 48 11.95 3.45 16.72
CA ALA A 48 10.78 4.21 17.17
C ALA A 48 10.67 5.54 16.40
N THR A 49 11.77 6.27 16.31
CA THR A 49 11.85 7.52 15.55
C THR A 49 11.67 7.28 14.05
N ARG A 50 12.26 6.21 13.50
CA ARG A 50 12.08 5.82 12.10
C ARG A 50 10.64 5.40 11.79
N ALA A 51 10.00 4.64 12.68
CA ALA A 51 8.59 4.27 12.55
C ALA A 51 7.69 5.49 12.61
N LEU A 52 7.97 6.45 13.49
CA LEU A 52 7.25 7.71 13.58
C LEU A 52 7.38 8.52 12.29
N PHE A 53 8.59 8.70 11.76
CA PHE A 53 8.80 9.39 10.48
C PHE A 53 8.07 8.70 9.33
N LYS A 54 8.07 7.36 9.30
CA LYS A 54 7.33 6.59 8.29
C LYS A 54 5.82 6.85 8.39
N ARG A 55 5.26 6.82 9.61
CA ARG A 55 3.84 7.11 9.87
C ARG A 55 3.47 8.54 9.50
N LEU A 56 4.30 9.51 9.85
CA LEU A 56 4.09 10.92 9.50
C LEU A 56 4.13 11.13 7.99
N ARG A 57 5.11 10.52 7.31
CA ARG A 57 5.22 10.60 5.85
C ARG A 57 4.03 9.94 5.14
N SER A 58 3.59 8.76 5.60
CA SER A 58 2.39 8.12 5.04
C SER A 58 1.14 8.96 5.29
N ARG A 59 1.04 9.60 6.47
CA ARG A 59 -0.09 10.47 6.77
C ARG A 59 -0.10 11.72 5.89
N LEU A 60 1.06 12.31 5.62
CA LEU A 60 1.18 13.45 4.70
C LEU A 60 0.75 13.10 3.28
N ILE A 61 1.14 11.92 2.77
CA ILE A 61 0.73 11.46 1.44
C ILE A 61 -0.80 11.29 1.41
N HIS A 62 -1.35 10.55 2.38
CA HIS A 62 -2.79 10.34 2.46
C HIS A 62 -3.59 11.65 2.53
N LEU A 63 -3.13 12.64 3.31
CA LEU A 63 -3.78 13.94 3.38
C LEU A 63 -3.69 14.73 2.05
N LYS A 64 -2.58 14.61 1.32
CA LYS A 64 -2.45 15.21 0.00
C LYS A 64 -3.42 14.57 -0.99
N ASP A 65 -3.53 13.25 -0.99
CA ASP A 65 -4.44 12.50 -1.86
C ASP A 65 -5.90 12.87 -1.54
N GLN A 66 -6.27 12.94 -0.26
CA GLN A 66 -7.61 13.39 0.15
C GLN A 66 -7.90 14.82 -0.32
N ARG A 67 -6.93 15.73 -0.20
CA ARG A 67 -7.08 17.10 -0.68
C ARG A 67 -7.23 17.16 -2.21
N GLU A 68 -6.50 16.34 -2.95
CA GLU A 68 -6.59 16.27 -4.40
C GLU A 68 -7.96 15.72 -4.85
N SER A 69 -8.42 14.62 -4.25
CA SER A 69 -9.78 14.09 -4.48
C SER A 69 -10.86 15.11 -4.16
N LEU A 70 -10.75 15.82 -3.03
CA LEU A 70 -11.70 16.89 -2.69
C LEU A 70 -11.62 18.06 -3.68
N SER A 71 -10.43 18.42 -4.14
CA SER A 71 -10.26 19.47 -5.15
C SER A 71 -10.88 19.07 -6.48
N ASP A 72 -10.77 17.81 -6.89
CA ASP A 72 -11.37 17.31 -8.12
C ASP A 72 -12.90 17.27 -8.01
N HIS A 73 -13.43 16.81 -6.88
CA HIS A 73 -14.87 16.91 -6.61
C HIS A 73 -15.37 18.36 -6.59
N LEU A 74 -14.60 19.30 -6.04
CA LEU A 74 -14.97 20.72 -6.05
C LEU A 74 -14.92 21.35 -7.44
N LYS A 75 -14.07 20.86 -8.37
CA LYS A 75 -14.13 21.30 -9.78
C LYS A 75 -15.42 20.84 -10.46
N ASP A 76 -15.92 19.66 -10.06
CA ASP A 76 -17.17 19.11 -10.55
C ASP A 76 -18.40 19.68 -9.84
N VAL A 77 -18.25 20.51 -8.80
CA VAL A 77 -19.36 21.24 -8.18
C VAL A 77 -19.42 22.63 -8.83
N PRO A 78 -20.59 23.04 -9.36
CA PRO A 78 -20.71 24.36 -9.97
C PRO A 78 -20.41 25.45 -8.93
N ALA A 79 -19.72 26.51 -9.36
CA ALA A 79 -19.38 27.62 -8.49
C ALA A 79 -20.63 28.21 -7.83
N PHE A 80 -20.54 28.51 -6.54
CA PHE A 80 -21.64 29.07 -5.78
C PHE A 80 -22.04 30.44 -6.36
N GLY A 81 -23.25 30.55 -6.90
CA GLY A 81 -23.77 31.76 -7.54
C GLY A 81 -23.92 31.68 -9.06
N ASP A 82 -23.45 30.61 -9.71
CA ASP A 82 -23.55 30.45 -11.16
C ASP A 82 -24.86 29.73 -11.54
N VAL A 83 -25.89 30.52 -11.88
CA VAL A 83 -27.29 30.06 -12.02
C VAL A 83 -27.45 29.05 -13.17
N GLU A 84 -26.75 29.26 -14.29
CA GLU A 84 -26.81 28.38 -15.46
C GLU A 84 -26.15 27.03 -15.21
N ALA A 85 -24.97 27.04 -14.56
CA ALA A 85 -24.30 25.81 -14.17
C ALA A 85 -25.17 25.02 -13.18
N GLY A 86 -25.72 25.68 -12.15
CA GLY A 86 -26.63 25.06 -11.19
C GLY A 86 -27.86 24.40 -11.83
N ALA A 87 -28.47 25.05 -12.82
CA ALA A 87 -29.61 24.50 -13.56
C ALA A 87 -29.25 23.22 -14.34
N ASN A 88 -28.08 23.20 -14.99
CA ASN A 88 -27.59 22.02 -15.70
C ASN A 88 -27.31 20.83 -14.77
N TYR A 89 -26.76 21.08 -13.57
CA TYR A 89 -26.58 20.05 -12.55
C TYR A 89 -27.90 19.51 -12.01
N ALA A 90 -28.89 20.39 -11.77
CA ALA A 90 -30.23 19.97 -11.33
C ALA A 90 -30.95 19.12 -12.38
N ALA A 91 -30.85 19.48 -13.67
CA ALA A 91 -31.40 18.69 -14.76
C ALA A 91 -30.73 17.31 -14.86
N LYS A 92 -29.39 17.26 -14.70
CA LYS A 92 -28.63 16.00 -14.69
C LYS A 92 -29.02 15.12 -13.50
N LEU A 93 -29.22 15.71 -12.31
CA LEU A 93 -29.70 14.99 -11.13
C LEU A 93 -31.06 14.35 -11.37
N HIS A 94 -32.03 15.10 -11.89
CA HIS A 94 -33.35 14.55 -12.20
C HIS A 94 -33.30 13.43 -13.26
N GLN A 95 -32.42 13.55 -14.25
CA GLN A 95 -32.21 12.48 -15.22
C GLN A 95 -31.66 11.21 -14.56
N MET A 96 -30.68 11.35 -13.66
CA MET A 96 -30.14 10.22 -12.90
C MET A 96 -31.18 9.57 -11.98
N GLU A 97 -32.00 10.38 -11.30
CA GLU A 97 -33.11 9.89 -10.46
C GLU A 97 -34.10 9.06 -11.27
N ARG A 98 -34.45 9.49 -12.49
CA ARG A 98 -35.30 8.71 -13.39
C ARG A 98 -34.72 7.35 -13.73
N LEU A 99 -33.44 7.31 -14.12
CA LEU A 99 -32.79 6.05 -14.50
C LEU A 99 -32.72 5.08 -13.32
N LEU A 100 -32.46 5.58 -12.11
CA LEU A 100 -32.49 4.77 -10.89
C LEU A 100 -33.87 4.19 -10.61
N LEU A 101 -34.92 4.94 -10.89
CA LEU A 101 -36.30 4.51 -10.69
C LEU A 101 -36.68 3.41 -11.70
N GLU A 102 -36.34 3.60 -12.98
CA GLU A 102 -36.51 2.59 -14.03
C GLU A 102 -35.72 1.30 -13.71
N GLU A 103 -34.49 1.41 -13.20
CA GLU A 103 -33.68 0.24 -12.82
C GLU A 103 -34.32 -0.51 -11.65
N LYS A 104 -34.85 0.21 -10.66
CA LYS A 104 -35.57 -0.38 -9.53
C LYS A 104 -36.85 -1.09 -9.97
N GLU A 105 -37.60 -0.50 -10.90
CA GLU A 105 -38.79 -1.12 -11.48
C GLU A 105 -38.42 -2.41 -12.21
N ARG A 106 -37.43 -2.37 -13.11
CA ARG A 106 -36.93 -3.58 -13.80
C ARG A 106 -36.45 -4.65 -12.84
N SER A 107 -35.78 -4.26 -11.76
CA SER A 107 -35.30 -5.19 -10.73
C SER A 107 -36.45 -5.83 -9.97
N ALA A 108 -37.54 -5.10 -9.71
CA ALA A 108 -38.73 -5.62 -9.06
C ALA A 108 -39.47 -6.61 -9.98
N ASP A 109 -39.64 -6.30 -11.26
CA ASP A 109 -40.28 -7.18 -12.24
C ASP A 109 -39.54 -8.54 -12.32
N VAL A 110 -38.21 -8.51 -12.39
CA VAL A 110 -37.38 -9.73 -12.42
C VAL A 110 -37.53 -10.55 -11.12
N LEU A 111 -37.64 -9.89 -9.97
CA LEU A 111 -37.87 -10.58 -8.69
C LEU A 111 -39.24 -11.28 -8.67
N GLU A 112 -40.29 -10.66 -9.21
CA GLU A 112 -41.61 -11.27 -9.32
C GLU A 112 -41.59 -12.49 -10.25
N GLU A 113 -40.93 -12.39 -11.41
CA GLU A 113 -40.76 -13.52 -12.33
C GLU A 113 -39.99 -14.67 -11.68
N CYS A 114 -38.90 -14.38 -10.96
CA CYS A 114 -38.15 -15.38 -10.21
C CYS A 114 -39.02 -16.08 -9.16
N HIS A 115 -39.81 -15.33 -8.39
CA HIS A 115 -40.70 -15.90 -7.38
C HIS A 115 -41.76 -16.82 -8.02
N ALA A 116 -42.35 -16.41 -9.15
CA ALA A 116 -43.33 -17.22 -9.89
C ALA A 116 -42.72 -18.52 -10.44
N LEU A 117 -41.49 -18.48 -10.98
CA LEU A 117 -40.78 -19.67 -11.45
C LEU A 117 -40.46 -20.62 -10.29
N GLN A 118 -40.08 -20.08 -9.12
CA GLN A 118 -39.78 -20.88 -7.94
C GLN A 118 -41.01 -21.61 -7.39
N SER A 119 -42.18 -20.96 -7.36
CA SER A 119 -43.45 -21.62 -7.01
C SER A 119 -43.81 -22.73 -8.01
N ARG A 120 -43.70 -22.47 -9.31
CA ARG A 120 -43.96 -23.49 -10.36
C ARG A 120 -43.05 -24.71 -10.23
N LEU A 121 -41.78 -24.50 -9.92
CA LEU A 121 -40.83 -25.58 -9.71
C LEU A 121 -41.20 -26.40 -8.47
N ASN A 122 -41.57 -25.75 -7.37
CA ASN A 122 -42.00 -26.44 -6.15
C ASN A 122 -43.26 -27.28 -6.39
N ASP A 123 -44.25 -26.75 -7.13
CA ASP A 123 -45.47 -27.47 -7.52
C ASP A 123 -45.19 -28.68 -8.45
N SER A 124 -44.14 -28.63 -9.27
CA SER A 124 -43.72 -29.79 -10.06
C SER A 124 -42.99 -30.83 -9.22
N ALA A 125 -42.15 -30.40 -8.27
CA ALA A 125 -41.43 -31.29 -7.36
C ALA A 125 -42.36 -32.02 -6.36
N GLU A 126 -43.51 -31.42 -6.03
CA GLU A 126 -44.57 -32.06 -5.23
C GLU A 126 -45.40 -33.06 -6.05
N ARG A 127 -45.48 -32.91 -7.38
CA ARG A 127 -46.19 -33.83 -8.28
C ARG A 127 -45.42 -35.10 -8.64
N ASP A 128 -44.10 -35.07 -8.52
CA ASP A 128 -43.20 -36.20 -8.81
C ASP A 128 -42.91 -37.09 -7.57
N LYS A 129 -43.60 -36.86 -6.43
CA LYS A 129 -43.54 -37.68 -5.21
C LYS A 129 -44.79 -38.54 -5.05
#